data_AF-A0A1Q8VQD6-F1
#
_entry.id   AF-A0A1Q8VQD6-F1
#
_cell.length_a   1.000
_cell.length_b   1.000
_cell.length_c   1.000
_cell.angle_alpha   90.00
_cell.angle_beta   90.00
_cell.angle_gamma   90.00
#
_symmetry.space_group_name_H-M   'P 1'
#
loop_
_entity.id
_entity.type
_entity.pdbx_description
1 polymer ?
#
loop_
_entity_poly.entity_id
_entity_poly.type
_entity_poly.pdbx_seq_one_letter_code
_entity_poly.pdbx_strand_id
1 'polypeptide(L)'
;MPRSPMVASTRRSLLLLGSLTGLGMLAGCGMWPEDQKAKKPVLYLYPTRTMQLSVSLDYEGKLTYTYPTPQTQAEGGVTWHVTASPDGDLTDASGRHYPSLFWEGEGTMALTQDKGFVVEAGAAAAFLEDKLSTLGLSEREAAEFITFWGPRIAERGRALVTFATDEYARKAVYRLTDVSSGAEIVPETFIRVYIVIGDVPQAAVPEQKLVPAPARTGFTAVEWGGTER
;
A
#
# COMPACT_ATOMS: atom_id res chain seq x y z
N MET A 1 2.82 2.55 73.90
CA MET A 1 3.88 1.73 74.51
C MET A 1 4.96 1.45 73.45
N PRO A 2 6.23 1.28 73.85
CA PRO A 2 7.38 1.99 73.26
C PRO A 2 8.02 1.36 72.03
N ARG A 3 8.94 2.15 71.44
CA ARG A 3 9.82 1.87 70.30
C ARG A 3 10.90 0.81 70.60
N SER A 4 11.44 0.28 69.49
CA SER A 4 12.83 -0.18 69.25
C SER A 4 13.17 -1.64 69.55
N PRO A 5 14.26 -2.21 68.99
CA PRO A 5 14.92 -1.93 67.69
C PRO A 5 15.34 -3.20 66.91
N MET A 6 15.86 -2.97 65.70
CA MET A 6 16.68 -3.88 64.88
C MET A 6 17.84 -4.53 65.67
N VAL A 7 18.10 -5.81 65.38
CA VAL A 7 19.44 -6.40 65.43
C VAL A 7 19.61 -7.28 64.19
N ALA A 8 20.54 -6.90 63.32
CA ALA A 8 21.04 -7.71 62.22
C ALA A 8 22.38 -8.33 62.63
N SER A 9 22.57 -9.62 62.39
CA SER A 9 23.86 -10.32 62.34
C SER A 9 23.59 -11.81 62.04
N THR A 10 24.30 -12.61 61.25
CA THR A 10 25.41 -12.47 60.30
C THR A 10 25.62 -13.89 59.70
N ARG A 11 26.02 -13.96 58.42
CA ARG A 11 26.87 -14.97 57.74
C ARG A 11 26.38 -16.39 57.34
N ARG A 12 26.58 -16.59 56.03
CA ARG A 12 27.36 -17.64 55.31
C ARG A 12 26.72 -19.02 55.05
N SER A 13 26.28 -19.15 53.79
CA SER A 13 26.76 -20.10 52.77
C SER A 13 26.90 -21.58 53.13
N LEU A 14 26.18 -22.45 52.41
CA LEU A 14 26.76 -23.62 51.75
C LEU A 14 25.84 -24.13 50.62
N LEU A 15 26.48 -24.51 49.50
CA LEU A 15 25.90 -25.08 48.29
C LEU A 15 25.33 -26.48 48.50
N LEU A 16 24.30 -26.84 47.75
CA LEU A 16 24.02 -28.23 47.36
C LEU A 16 23.42 -28.26 45.94
N LEU A 17 24.07 -29.04 45.08
CA LEU A 17 23.67 -29.34 43.71
C LEU A 17 22.38 -30.15 43.66
N GLY A 18 21.49 -29.82 42.72
CA GLY A 18 20.39 -30.67 42.29
C GLY A 18 20.22 -30.54 40.77
N SER A 19 20.43 -31.64 40.07
CA SER A 19 20.40 -31.79 38.61
C SER A 19 19.01 -32.18 38.08
N LEU A 20 18.86 -32.01 36.77
CA LEU A 20 17.80 -32.49 35.87
C LEU A 20 16.46 -31.73 35.90
N THR A 21 16.16 -31.03 34.81
CA THR A 21 15.35 -31.57 33.70
C THR A 21 15.24 -30.52 32.60
N GLY A 22 15.25 -30.98 31.34
CA GLY A 22 15.27 -30.11 30.18
C GLY A 22 14.03 -29.24 30.07
N LEU A 23 14.26 -27.98 29.71
CA LEU A 23 13.28 -27.17 29.01
C LEU A 23 13.91 -26.80 27.67
N GLY A 24 13.63 -27.61 26.65
CA GLY A 24 13.79 -27.17 25.27
C GLY A 24 12.82 -26.02 25.06
N MET A 25 13.32 -24.79 25.17
CA MET A 25 12.61 -23.65 24.60
C MET A 25 12.78 -23.79 23.10
N LEU A 26 11.76 -24.35 22.45
CA LEU A 26 11.52 -24.12 21.04
C LEU A 26 11.61 -22.61 20.84
N ALA A 27 12.67 -22.16 20.19
CA ALA A 27 12.68 -20.90 19.48
C ALA A 27 11.57 -21.01 18.44
N GLY A 28 10.34 -20.69 18.84
CA GLY A 28 9.36 -20.25 17.88
C GLY A 28 9.99 -19.03 17.24
N CYS A 29 10.46 -19.17 16.00
CA CYS A 29 10.64 -18.03 15.12
C CYS A 29 9.31 -17.29 15.15
N GLY A 30 9.25 -16.26 15.98
CA GLY A 30 8.25 -15.23 15.87
C GLY A 30 8.48 -14.63 14.50
N MET A 31 7.73 -15.10 13.53
CA MET A 31 7.57 -14.42 12.26
C MET A 31 6.77 -13.17 12.62
N TRP A 32 7.49 -12.13 13.04
CA TRP A 32 6.89 -10.83 13.27
C TRP A 32 6.35 -10.37 11.91
N PRO A 33 5.14 -9.80 11.84
CA PRO A 33 4.65 -9.25 10.58
C PRO A 33 5.65 -8.21 10.11
N GLU A 34 6.33 -8.46 9.00
CA GLU A 34 7.20 -7.47 8.36
C GLU A 34 6.36 -6.22 8.04
N ASP A 35 6.85 -5.06 8.44
CA ASP A 35 6.23 -3.77 8.14
C ASP A 35 6.26 -3.57 6.62
N GLN A 36 5.10 -3.71 5.98
CA GLN A 36 4.96 -3.55 4.54
C GLN A 36 4.86 -2.06 4.19
N LYS A 37 5.68 -1.65 3.23
CA LYS A 37 5.67 -0.27 2.73
C LYS A 37 4.76 -0.20 1.52
N ALA A 38 3.68 0.56 1.63
CA ALA A 38 2.91 0.98 0.47
C ALA A 38 3.75 1.97 -0.34
N LYS A 39 4.25 1.52 -1.49
CA LYS A 39 5.13 2.30 -2.36
C LYS A 39 4.36 2.82 -3.56
N LYS A 40 4.44 4.13 -3.74
CA LYS A 40 3.89 4.86 -4.90
C LYS A 40 2.43 4.56 -5.26
N PRO A 41 1.47 4.56 -4.30
CA PRO A 41 0.10 4.90 -4.64
C PRO A 41 0.00 6.24 -5.39
N VAL A 42 -0.54 6.19 -6.60
CA VAL A 42 -0.83 7.36 -7.44
C VAL A 42 -2.28 7.32 -7.87
N LEU A 43 -3.01 8.40 -7.60
CA LEU A 43 -4.43 8.57 -7.92
C LEU A 43 -4.61 9.62 -9.04
N TYR A 44 -5.20 9.19 -10.16
CA TYR A 44 -5.65 10.02 -11.27
C TYR A 44 -7.16 10.22 -11.20
N LEU A 45 -7.63 11.40 -11.59
CA LEU A 45 -9.04 11.78 -11.53
C LEU A 45 -9.48 12.33 -12.89
N TYR A 46 -10.50 11.71 -13.48
CA TYR A 46 -11.05 12.07 -14.78
C TYR A 46 -12.55 12.38 -14.64
N PRO A 47 -12.93 13.57 -14.12
CA PRO A 47 -14.33 13.97 -14.05
C PRO A 47 -14.89 14.23 -15.46
N THR A 48 -16.22 14.20 -15.61
CA THR A 48 -16.87 14.47 -16.91
C THR A 48 -16.83 15.94 -17.33
N ARG A 49 -16.55 16.84 -16.38
CA ARG A 49 -16.35 18.27 -16.57
C ARG A 49 -15.34 18.78 -15.55
N THR A 50 -14.65 19.87 -15.86
CA THR A 50 -13.75 20.50 -14.89
C THR A 50 -14.51 20.89 -13.62
N MET A 51 -14.02 20.45 -12.46
CA MET A 51 -14.66 20.72 -11.18
C MET A 51 -13.68 20.74 -10.01
N GLN A 52 -14.07 21.42 -8.93
CA GLN A 52 -13.31 21.45 -7.68
C GLN A 52 -13.67 20.25 -6.82
N LEU A 53 -12.65 19.51 -6.40
CA LEU A 53 -12.76 18.31 -5.59
C LEU A 53 -12.02 18.47 -4.27
N SER A 54 -12.66 18.02 -3.20
CA SER A 54 -11.99 17.62 -1.97
C SER A 54 -11.80 16.11 -2.02
N VAL A 55 -10.56 15.66 -1.89
CA VAL A 55 -10.18 14.24 -1.99
C VAL A 55 -9.54 13.85 -0.67
N SER A 56 -10.28 13.14 0.18
CA SER A 56 -9.78 12.64 1.46
C SER A 56 -9.27 11.22 1.32
N LEU A 57 -8.12 10.92 1.92
CA LEU A 57 -7.58 9.57 2.07
C LEU A 57 -7.58 9.19 3.54
N ASP A 58 -8.22 8.06 3.80
CA ASP A 58 -8.17 7.33 5.05
C ASP A 58 -7.32 6.06 4.83
N TYR A 59 -6.10 6.08 5.37
CA TYR A 59 -5.16 4.97 5.23
C TYR A 59 -4.95 4.31 6.59
N GLU A 60 -5.23 3.00 6.68
CA GLU A 60 -5.01 2.19 7.87
C GLU A 60 -3.51 1.86 8.03
N GLY A 61 -2.73 2.90 8.30
CA GLY A 61 -1.29 2.88 8.46
C GLY A 61 -0.77 4.30 8.70
N LYS A 62 0.51 4.52 8.45
CA LYS A 62 1.15 5.83 8.59
C LYS A 62 1.57 6.33 7.21
N LEU A 63 1.06 7.49 6.81
CA LEU A 63 1.58 8.20 5.63
C LEU A 63 3.00 8.69 5.91
N THR A 64 3.93 8.38 5.01
CA THR A 64 5.34 8.77 5.10
C THR A 64 5.67 9.90 4.15
N TYR A 65 4.94 10.02 3.04
CA TYR A 65 5.10 11.10 2.07
C TYR A 65 3.79 11.36 1.33
N THR A 66 3.56 12.61 0.91
CA THR A 66 2.41 13.00 0.09
C THR A 66 2.83 14.10 -0.88
N TYR A 67 2.23 14.10 -2.07
CA TYR A 67 2.43 15.16 -3.06
C TYR A 67 1.21 15.26 -4.00
N PRO A 68 0.70 16.47 -4.33
CA PRO A 68 0.98 17.75 -3.67
C PRO A 68 0.75 17.69 -2.15
N THR A 69 1.19 18.69 -1.40
CA THR A 69 1.01 18.71 0.06
C THR A 69 -0.49 18.86 0.40
N PRO A 70 -1.13 17.86 1.05
CA PRO A 70 -2.52 17.96 1.47
C PRO A 70 -2.66 18.70 2.80
N GLN A 71 -3.90 18.93 3.21
CA GLN A 71 -4.24 19.27 4.59
C GLN A 71 -4.32 17.99 5.42
N THR A 72 -3.69 18.00 6.60
CA THR A 72 -3.79 16.89 7.56
C THR A 72 -5.12 16.95 8.31
N GLN A 73 -5.78 15.81 8.45
CA GLN A 73 -7.00 15.65 9.25
C GLN A 73 -6.66 15.08 10.64
N ALA A 74 -7.67 15.06 11.52
CA ALA A 74 -7.55 14.29 12.76
C ALA A 74 -7.29 12.81 12.44
N GLU A 75 -6.62 12.11 13.37
CA GLU A 75 -6.38 10.66 13.27
C GLU A 75 -5.46 10.23 12.09
N GLY A 76 -4.76 11.17 11.46
CA GLY A 76 -3.71 10.87 10.47
C GLY A 76 -4.18 10.80 9.01
N GLY A 77 -5.47 11.02 8.76
CA GLY A 77 -6.00 11.20 7.40
C GLY A 77 -5.48 12.47 6.72
N VAL A 78 -5.61 12.54 5.40
CA VAL A 78 -5.21 13.71 4.60
C VAL A 78 -6.28 14.11 3.61
N THR A 79 -6.29 15.36 3.18
CA THR A 79 -7.23 15.86 2.17
C THR A 79 -6.57 16.82 1.21
N TRP A 80 -6.69 16.52 -0.08
CA TRP A 80 -6.32 17.42 -1.16
C TRP A 80 -7.52 18.24 -1.62
N HIS A 81 -7.28 19.50 -1.95
CA HIS A 81 -8.24 20.36 -2.63
C HIS A 81 -7.67 20.73 -3.99
N VAL A 82 -8.30 20.24 -5.05
CA VAL A 82 -7.81 20.40 -6.43
C VAL A 82 -8.95 20.73 -7.37
N THR A 83 -8.65 21.43 -8.46
CA THR A 83 -9.50 21.49 -9.64
C THR A 83 -9.07 20.35 -10.57
N ALA A 84 -9.95 19.37 -10.80
CA ALA A 84 -9.69 18.27 -11.70
C ALA A 84 -10.33 18.51 -13.06
N SER A 85 -9.59 18.28 -14.14
CA SER A 85 -10.04 18.41 -15.52
C SER A 85 -10.27 17.04 -16.18
N PRO A 86 -11.15 16.94 -17.20
CA PRO A 86 -11.46 15.66 -17.84
C PRO A 86 -10.28 14.94 -18.50
N ASP A 87 -9.20 15.65 -18.81
CA ASP A 87 -7.94 15.12 -19.36
C ASP A 87 -7.00 14.56 -18.28
N GLY A 88 -7.38 14.64 -17.00
CA GLY A 88 -6.61 14.16 -15.86
C GLY A 88 -5.65 15.19 -15.28
N ASP A 89 -5.62 16.43 -15.78
CA ASP A 89 -4.85 17.50 -15.15
C ASP A 89 -5.50 17.96 -13.84
N LEU A 90 -4.68 18.10 -12.80
CA LEU A 90 -5.09 18.63 -11.50
C LEU A 90 -4.43 19.98 -11.27
N THR A 91 -5.20 20.99 -10.91
CA THR A 91 -4.67 22.32 -10.58
C THR A 91 -4.92 22.67 -9.12
N ASP A 92 -3.92 23.19 -8.41
CA ASP A 92 -4.10 23.74 -7.06
C ASP A 92 -4.60 25.20 -7.08
N ALA A 93 -4.86 25.75 -5.89
CA ALA A 93 -5.33 27.13 -5.73
C ALA A 93 -4.31 28.20 -6.20
N SER A 94 -3.04 27.84 -6.38
CA SER A 94 -2.00 28.73 -6.91
C SER A 94 -1.89 28.69 -8.44
N GLY A 95 -2.66 27.81 -9.10
CA GLY A 95 -2.58 27.58 -10.54
C GLY A 95 -1.50 26.58 -10.94
N ARG A 96 -0.92 25.83 -9.99
CA ARG A 96 0.09 24.81 -10.30
C ARG A 96 -0.57 23.51 -10.75
N HIS A 97 -0.02 22.94 -11.81
CA HIS A 97 -0.50 21.71 -12.44
C HIS A 97 0.19 20.47 -11.87
N TYR A 98 -0.58 19.40 -11.72
CA TYR A 98 -0.16 18.10 -11.24
C TYR A 98 -0.80 17.00 -12.09
N PRO A 99 -0.04 15.96 -12.46
CA PRO A 99 -0.60 14.84 -13.24
C PRO A 99 -1.46 13.89 -12.39
N SER A 100 -1.34 13.95 -11.06
CA SER A 100 -1.95 13.01 -10.12
C SER A 100 -1.75 13.45 -8.67
N LEU A 101 -2.47 12.79 -7.75
CA LEU A 101 -2.18 12.81 -6.32
C LEU A 101 -1.32 11.59 -5.96
N PHE A 102 -0.31 11.78 -5.12
CA PHE A 102 0.67 10.77 -4.76
C PHE A 102 0.79 10.67 -3.24
N TRP A 103 0.96 9.46 -2.75
CA TRP A 103 1.33 9.22 -1.37
C TRP A 103 2.19 7.97 -1.22
N GLU A 104 2.90 7.88 -0.09
CA GLU A 104 3.58 6.69 0.39
C GLU A 104 3.18 6.46 1.85
N GLY A 105 3.20 5.20 2.27
CA GLY A 105 2.88 4.86 3.64
C GLY A 105 3.49 3.55 4.11
N GLU A 106 3.46 3.36 5.41
CA GLU A 106 3.89 2.16 6.11
C GLU A 106 2.69 1.59 6.86
N GLY A 107 2.53 0.27 6.85
CA GLY A 107 1.42 -0.36 7.55
C GLY A 107 1.46 -1.88 7.44
N THR A 108 0.82 -2.55 8.39
CA THR A 108 0.68 -4.01 8.32
C THR A 108 -0.44 -4.36 7.35
N MET A 109 -0.06 -4.91 6.20
CA MET A 109 -1.01 -5.40 5.20
C MET A 109 -0.97 -6.93 5.15
N ALA A 110 -2.11 -7.59 5.33
CA ALA A 110 -2.19 -9.04 5.19
C ALA A 110 -2.25 -9.44 3.70
N LEU A 111 -1.13 -9.28 2.98
CA LEU A 111 -1.01 -9.59 1.55
C LEU A 111 -0.44 -10.99 1.34
N THR A 112 -1.22 -11.86 0.69
CA THR A 112 -0.78 -13.21 0.32
C THR A 112 -0.17 -13.22 -1.09
N GLN A 113 0.75 -14.16 -1.33
CA GLN A 113 1.23 -14.50 -2.67
C GLN A 113 1.09 -16.01 -2.90
N ASP A 114 -0.09 -16.53 -2.58
CA ASP A 114 -0.52 -17.92 -2.82
C ASP A 114 -0.87 -18.16 -4.29
N LYS A 115 -1.05 -17.10 -5.07
CA LYS A 115 -1.30 -17.06 -6.51
C LYS A 115 -0.58 -15.86 -7.12
N GLY A 116 -0.16 -15.97 -8.38
CA GLY A 116 0.53 -14.87 -9.06
C GLY A 116 1.20 -15.33 -10.34
N PHE A 117 2.04 -14.46 -10.91
CA PHE A 117 2.77 -14.73 -12.12
C PHE A 117 4.26 -14.74 -11.83
N VAL A 118 4.96 -15.76 -12.29
CA VAL A 118 6.41 -15.76 -12.23
C VAL A 118 6.94 -15.04 -13.46
N VAL A 119 7.65 -13.94 -13.24
CA VAL A 119 8.08 -13.02 -14.28
C VAL A 119 9.61 -12.99 -14.33
N GLU A 120 10.16 -13.33 -15.49
CA GLU A 120 11.58 -13.22 -15.77
C GLU A 120 11.96 -11.75 -16.06
N ALA A 121 13.19 -11.36 -15.72
CA ALA A 121 13.64 -9.97 -15.86
C ALA A 121 13.45 -9.40 -17.27
N GLY A 122 13.76 -10.17 -18.30
CA GLY A 122 13.61 -9.76 -19.71
C GLY A 122 12.15 -9.64 -20.18
N ALA A 123 11.19 -10.16 -19.42
CA ALA A 123 9.77 -10.14 -19.75
C ALA A 123 8.97 -9.12 -18.93
N ALA A 124 9.58 -8.45 -17.95
CA ALA A 124 8.87 -7.61 -16.97
C ALA A 124 8.01 -6.50 -17.62
N ALA A 125 8.56 -5.77 -18.59
CA ALA A 125 7.82 -4.70 -19.28
C ALA A 125 6.62 -5.24 -20.06
N ALA A 126 6.85 -6.19 -20.97
CA ALA A 126 5.78 -6.79 -21.79
C ALA A 126 4.69 -7.48 -20.94
N PHE A 127 5.09 -8.14 -19.85
CA PHE A 127 4.16 -8.72 -18.89
C PHE A 127 3.25 -7.64 -18.27
N LEU A 128 3.84 -6.54 -17.79
CA LEU A 128 3.08 -5.46 -17.18
C LEU A 128 2.19 -4.75 -18.22
N GLU A 129 2.66 -4.51 -19.45
CA GLU A 129 1.86 -3.93 -20.53
C GLU A 129 0.57 -4.73 -20.77
N ASP A 130 0.69 -6.05 -20.89
CA ASP A 130 -0.44 -6.97 -21.08
C ASP A 130 -1.41 -6.94 -19.90
N LYS A 131 -0.91 -7.11 -18.67
CA LYS A 131 -1.78 -7.20 -17.48
C LYS A 131 -2.42 -5.86 -17.14
N LEU A 132 -1.70 -4.76 -17.23
CA LEU A 132 -2.24 -3.43 -16.92
C LEU A 132 -3.28 -2.99 -17.95
N SER A 133 -3.10 -3.32 -19.24
CA SER A 133 -4.12 -3.11 -20.26
C SER A 133 -5.39 -3.90 -19.97
N THR A 134 -5.26 -5.18 -19.59
CA THR A 134 -6.40 -6.01 -19.16
C THR A 134 -7.12 -5.40 -17.95
N LEU A 135 -6.36 -4.87 -16.99
CA LEU A 135 -6.86 -4.19 -15.79
C LEU A 135 -7.30 -2.74 -16.05
N GLY A 136 -7.32 -2.31 -17.31
CA GLY A 136 -7.96 -1.07 -17.74
C GLY A 136 -7.11 0.19 -17.55
N LEU A 137 -5.82 0.10 -17.25
CA LEU A 137 -4.94 1.28 -17.25
C LEU A 137 -4.76 1.80 -18.68
N SER A 138 -4.67 3.12 -18.81
CA SER A 138 -4.28 3.75 -20.08
C SER A 138 -2.80 3.56 -20.35
N GLU A 139 -2.35 3.74 -21.59
CA GLU A 139 -0.92 3.64 -21.96
C GLU A 139 -0.04 4.58 -21.12
N ARG A 140 -0.55 5.79 -20.83
CA ARG A 140 0.16 6.77 -19.99
C ARG A 140 0.33 6.27 -18.55
N GLU A 141 -0.74 5.79 -17.94
CA GLU A 141 -0.72 5.27 -16.56
C GLU A 141 0.16 4.01 -16.47
N ALA A 142 0.03 3.11 -17.46
CA ALA A 142 0.84 1.90 -17.55
C ALA A 142 2.33 2.23 -17.70
N ALA A 143 2.69 3.21 -18.54
CA ALA A 143 4.07 3.65 -18.68
C ALA A 143 4.66 4.16 -17.34
N GLU A 144 3.90 4.96 -16.59
CA GLU A 144 4.33 5.45 -15.26
C GLU A 144 4.44 4.34 -14.22
N PHE A 145 3.53 3.35 -14.27
CA PHE A 145 3.60 2.14 -13.45
C PHE A 145 4.86 1.34 -13.77
N ILE A 146 5.09 1.02 -15.05
CA ILE A 146 6.19 0.19 -15.54
C ILE A 146 7.54 0.85 -15.26
N THR A 147 7.64 2.17 -15.44
CA THR A 147 8.88 2.91 -15.17
C THR A 147 9.31 2.80 -13.71
N PHE A 148 8.35 2.61 -12.79
CA PHE A 148 8.65 2.38 -11.38
C PHE A 148 8.85 0.89 -11.06
N TRP A 149 7.90 0.03 -11.43
CA TRP A 149 7.89 -1.37 -11.00
C TRP A 149 8.68 -2.32 -11.91
N GLY A 150 8.79 -2.03 -13.20
CA GLY A 150 9.52 -2.84 -14.17
C GLY A 150 10.99 -3.07 -13.79
N PRO A 151 11.78 -2.02 -13.49
CA PRO A 151 13.15 -2.19 -13.03
C PRO A 151 13.28 -3.03 -11.76
N ARG A 152 12.35 -2.86 -10.79
CA ARG A 152 12.35 -3.61 -9.52
C ARG A 152 12.05 -5.10 -9.70
N ILE A 153 11.19 -5.44 -10.67
CA ILE A 153 10.97 -6.83 -11.08
C ILE A 153 12.23 -7.37 -11.77
N ALA A 154 12.82 -6.59 -12.68
CA ALA A 154 13.97 -7.02 -13.47
C ALA A 154 15.24 -7.23 -12.63
N GLU A 155 15.50 -6.38 -11.64
CA GLU A 155 16.66 -6.48 -10.74
C GLU A 155 16.68 -7.78 -9.93
N ARG A 156 15.52 -8.41 -9.71
CA ARG A 156 15.42 -9.71 -9.02
C ARG A 156 15.84 -10.89 -9.90
N GLY A 157 16.01 -10.70 -11.21
CA GLY A 157 16.23 -11.77 -12.18
C GLY A 157 14.95 -12.55 -12.49
N ARG A 158 14.23 -12.98 -11.44
CA ARG A 158 12.94 -13.65 -11.51
C ARG A 158 12.12 -13.31 -10.26
N ALA A 159 10.87 -12.89 -10.43
CA ALA A 159 10.01 -12.48 -9.32
C ALA A 159 8.61 -13.09 -9.42
N LEU A 160 7.98 -13.33 -8.27
CA LEU A 160 6.55 -13.58 -8.19
C LEU A 160 5.82 -12.24 -8.08
N VAL A 161 4.95 -11.96 -9.05
CA VAL A 161 4.10 -10.77 -9.08
C VAL A 161 2.66 -11.19 -8.80
N THR A 162 2.08 -10.65 -7.73
CA THR A 162 0.68 -10.90 -7.34
C THR A 162 -0.10 -9.60 -7.36
N PHE A 163 -1.28 -9.60 -7.99
CA PHE A 163 -2.22 -8.49 -7.94
C PHE A 163 -3.11 -8.64 -6.71
N ALA A 164 -2.99 -7.73 -5.74
CA ALA A 164 -3.65 -7.79 -4.42
C ALA A 164 -4.52 -6.54 -4.17
N THR A 165 -5.24 -6.11 -5.21
CA THR A 165 -6.06 -4.90 -5.21
C THR A 165 -7.12 -4.93 -4.10
N ASP A 166 -7.82 -6.05 -3.91
CA ASP A 166 -8.95 -6.13 -2.96
C ASP A 166 -8.47 -6.00 -1.51
N GLU A 167 -7.35 -6.65 -1.17
CA GLU A 167 -6.70 -6.55 0.12
C GLU A 167 -6.22 -5.12 0.41
N TYR A 168 -5.60 -4.48 -0.58
CA TYR A 168 -5.13 -3.10 -0.47
C TYR A 168 -6.28 -2.10 -0.37
N ALA A 169 -7.37 -2.30 -1.13
CA ALA A 169 -8.49 -1.37 -1.17
C ALA A 169 -9.20 -1.20 0.18
N ARG A 170 -9.15 -2.22 1.05
CA ARG A 170 -9.67 -2.17 2.42
C ARG A 170 -8.82 -1.29 3.35
N LYS A 171 -7.56 -1.06 3.00
CA LYS A 171 -6.59 -0.28 3.80
C LYS A 171 -6.50 1.17 3.36
N ALA A 172 -6.81 1.48 2.10
CA ALA A 172 -6.76 2.83 1.54
C ALA A 172 -8.12 3.22 0.95
N VAL A 173 -8.88 4.01 1.72
CA VAL A 173 -10.24 4.43 1.38
C VAL A 173 -10.25 5.90 1.01
N TYR A 174 -10.77 6.21 -0.18
CA TYR A 174 -10.98 7.57 -0.64
C TYR A 174 -12.42 8.04 -0.42
N ARG A 175 -12.56 9.31 -0.07
CA ARG A 175 -13.84 10.04 -0.15
C ARG A 175 -13.65 11.27 -1.04
N LEU A 176 -14.52 11.44 -2.02
CA LEU A 176 -14.51 12.58 -2.94
C LEU A 176 -15.74 13.44 -2.68
N THR A 177 -15.56 14.75 -2.66
CA THR A 177 -16.65 15.71 -2.45
C THR A 177 -16.54 16.85 -3.45
N ASP A 178 -17.66 17.21 -4.06
CA ASP A 178 -17.77 18.43 -4.87
C ASP A 178 -17.69 19.63 -3.93
N VAL A 179 -16.64 20.45 -4.07
CA VAL A 179 -16.44 21.63 -3.21
C VAL A 179 -17.56 22.65 -3.38
N SER A 180 -18.15 22.75 -4.57
CA SER A 180 -19.17 23.76 -4.87
C SER A 180 -20.53 23.44 -4.25
N SER A 181 -20.90 22.16 -4.18
CA SER A 181 -22.20 21.71 -3.67
C SER A 181 -22.13 21.06 -2.30
N GLY A 182 -20.94 20.63 -1.85
CA GLY A 182 -20.73 19.82 -0.65
C GLY A 182 -21.21 18.37 -0.80
N ALA A 183 -21.62 17.94 -2.00
CA ALA A 183 -22.13 16.61 -2.24
C ALA A 183 -20.99 15.59 -2.34
N GLU A 184 -21.18 14.41 -1.74
CA GLU A 184 -20.30 13.27 -1.96
C GLU A 184 -20.37 12.81 -3.42
N ILE A 185 -19.21 12.46 -3.98
CA ILE A 185 -19.08 11.95 -5.33
C ILE A 185 -18.57 10.52 -5.24
N VAL A 186 -19.29 9.61 -5.88
CA VAL A 186 -18.82 8.26 -6.16
C VAL A 186 -18.45 8.20 -7.64
N PRO A 187 -17.17 7.97 -8.00
CA PRO A 187 -16.79 7.72 -9.38
C PRO A 187 -17.63 6.58 -9.96
N GLU A 188 -18.13 6.76 -11.17
CA GLU A 188 -18.87 5.70 -11.87
C GLU A 188 -17.94 4.53 -12.18
N THR A 189 -16.67 4.84 -12.46
CA THR A 189 -15.62 3.85 -12.65
C THR A 189 -14.47 4.12 -11.69
N PHE A 190 -14.08 3.10 -10.90
CA PHE A 190 -12.82 3.13 -10.14
C PHE A 190 -11.96 1.95 -10.55
N ILE A 191 -10.86 2.22 -11.25
CA ILE A 191 -9.85 1.22 -11.62
C ILE A 191 -8.73 1.27 -10.59
N ARG A 192 -8.42 0.14 -9.95
CA ARG A 192 -7.38 0.06 -8.92
C ARG A 192 -6.46 -1.13 -9.16
N VAL A 193 -5.14 -0.88 -9.21
CA VAL A 193 -4.13 -1.91 -9.40
C VAL A 193 -3.05 -1.82 -8.33
N TYR A 194 -2.97 -2.85 -7.49
CA TYR A 194 -1.91 -2.94 -6.49
C TYR A 194 -1.15 -4.24 -6.64
N ILE A 195 0.17 -4.17 -6.83
CA ILE A 195 1.02 -5.36 -6.96
C ILE A 195 1.83 -5.65 -5.70
N VAL A 196 2.13 -6.92 -5.51
CA VAL A 196 3.11 -7.43 -4.54
C VAL A 196 4.19 -8.14 -5.33
N ILE A 197 5.42 -7.65 -5.19
CA ILE A 197 6.60 -8.28 -5.79
C ILE A 197 7.33 -9.03 -4.68
N GLY A 198 7.59 -10.31 -4.89
CA GLY A 198 8.34 -11.12 -3.93
C GLY A 198 9.15 -12.21 -4.62
N ASP A 199 9.83 -13.01 -3.81
CA ASP A 199 10.62 -14.14 -4.30
C ASP A 199 9.75 -15.24 -4.88
N VAL A 200 10.31 -15.97 -5.85
CA VAL A 200 9.64 -17.15 -6.42
C VAL A 200 9.79 -18.31 -5.45
N PRO A 201 8.67 -18.88 -4.93
CA PRO A 201 8.75 -20.02 -4.03
C PRO A 201 9.22 -21.28 -4.78
N GLN A 202 9.74 -22.25 -4.02
CA GLN A 202 10.17 -23.54 -4.58
C GLN A 202 9.00 -24.36 -5.14
N ALA A 203 7.83 -24.26 -4.52
CA ALA A 203 6.62 -24.90 -4.99
C ALA A 203 5.98 -24.09 -6.13
N ALA A 204 5.32 -24.78 -7.06
CA ALA A 204 4.58 -24.13 -8.13
C ALA A 204 3.45 -23.26 -7.56
N VAL A 205 3.29 -22.05 -8.09
CA VAL A 205 2.24 -21.11 -7.72
C VAL A 205 1.19 -21.10 -8.83
N PRO A 206 -0.11 -21.26 -8.51
CA PRO A 206 -1.16 -21.13 -9.51
C PRO A 206 -1.23 -19.70 -10.05
N GLU A 207 -1.44 -19.56 -11.36
CA GLU A 207 -1.63 -18.25 -11.98
C GLU A 207 -2.94 -17.59 -11.55
N GLN A 208 -2.89 -16.27 -11.36
CA GLN A 208 -4.09 -15.49 -11.08
C GLN A 208 -4.98 -15.38 -12.32
N LYS A 209 -6.28 -15.49 -12.11
CA LYS A 209 -7.28 -15.07 -13.10
C LYS A 209 -7.60 -13.61 -12.86
N LEU A 210 -7.10 -12.74 -13.73
CA LEU A 210 -7.45 -11.32 -13.71
C LEU A 210 -8.78 -11.12 -14.45
N VAL A 211 -9.66 -10.33 -13.86
CA VAL A 211 -10.92 -9.94 -14.48
C VAL A 211 -10.68 -8.65 -15.26
N PRO A 212 -11.07 -8.57 -16.55
CA PRO A 212 -10.97 -7.33 -17.30
C PRO A 212 -11.70 -6.19 -16.61
N ALA A 213 -11.11 -5.00 -16.62
CA ALA A 213 -11.74 -3.83 -16.01
C ALA A 213 -13.04 -3.44 -16.74
N PRO A 214 -13.99 -2.79 -16.02
CA PRO A 214 -15.15 -2.18 -16.66
C PRO A 214 -14.71 -1.06 -17.63
N ALA A 215 -15.61 -0.69 -18.53
CA ALA A 215 -15.40 0.46 -19.40
C ALA A 215 -15.26 1.75 -18.57
N ARG A 216 -14.39 2.67 -19.02
CA ARG A 216 -14.22 3.99 -18.40
C ARG A 216 -15.39 4.90 -18.78
N THR A 217 -16.48 4.83 -18.01
CA THR A 217 -17.66 5.69 -18.20
C THR A 217 -17.81 6.66 -17.04
N GLY A 218 -18.42 7.82 -17.33
CA GLY A 218 -18.66 8.87 -16.34
C GLY A 218 -17.37 9.41 -15.72
N PHE A 219 -17.46 9.84 -14.45
CA PHE A 219 -16.27 10.18 -13.67
C PHE A 219 -15.50 8.89 -13.38
N THR A 220 -14.29 8.80 -13.94
CA THR A 220 -13.34 7.71 -13.68
C THR A 220 -12.25 8.15 -12.70
N ALA A 221 -11.99 7.34 -11.67
CA ALA A 221 -10.79 7.42 -10.85
C ALA A 221 -9.88 6.22 -11.15
N VAL A 222 -8.57 6.43 -11.21
CA VAL A 222 -7.60 5.36 -11.39
C VAL A 222 -6.55 5.45 -10.30
N GLU A 223 -6.32 4.37 -9.58
CA GLU A 223 -5.18 4.28 -8.67
C GLU A 223 -4.30 3.09 -9.03
N TRP A 224 -2.99 3.29 -9.00
CA TRP A 224 -2.08 2.17 -8.96
C TRP A 224 -0.98 2.35 -7.92
N GLY A 225 -0.43 1.24 -7.44
CA GLY A 225 0.63 1.20 -6.44
C GLY A 225 1.18 -0.21 -6.26
N GLY A 226 1.96 -0.42 -5.22
CA GLY A 226 2.40 -1.77 -4.87
C GLY A 226 3.34 -1.81 -3.66
N THR A 227 3.84 -3.01 -3.39
CA THR A 227 4.87 -3.25 -2.40
C THR A 227 5.83 -4.31 -2.89
N GLU A 228 7.03 -4.33 -2.30
CA GLU A 228 8.05 -5.33 -2.57
C GLU A 228 8.52 -5.95 -1.25
N ARG A 229 8.80 -7.25 -1.26
CA ARG A 229 9.29 -8.01 -0.12
C ARG A 229 10.39 -8.98 -0.49
#